data_AF-D0IK66-F1
#
_entry.id   AF-D0IK66-F1
#
_cell.length_a   1.000
_cell.length_b   1.000
_cell.length_c   1.000
_cell.angle_alpha   90.00
_cell.angle_beta   90.00
_cell.angle_gamma   90.00
#
_symmetry.space_group_name_H-M   'P 1'
#
loop_
_entity.id
_entity.type
_entity.pdbx_description
1 polymer ?
#
loop_
_entity_poly.entity_id
_entity_poly.type
_entity_poly.pdbx_seq_one_letter_code
_entity_poly.pdbx_strand_id
1 'polypeptide(L)'
;MLVVLAGCSDTVKHHYANFQQAQADHLFEKGWLPPILPSSTTQLELINDLDSNRSEGSFVIAETDLMSFLDLLEATESANQYRFQLDESVWIFTLERQGKVSYQLTSRAE
;
A
#
# COMPACT_ATOMS: atom_id res chain seq x y z
N MET A 1 -32.39 22.47 -16.30
CA MET A 1 -31.97 21.44 -15.32
C MET A 1 -30.51 21.14 -15.62
N LEU A 2 -29.59 21.71 -14.84
CA LEU A 2 -28.16 21.56 -15.04
C LEU A 2 -27.75 20.25 -14.35
N VAL A 3 -27.48 19.19 -15.12
CA VAL A 3 -26.93 17.95 -14.59
C VAL A 3 -25.44 18.18 -14.40
N VAL A 4 -25.03 18.38 -13.14
CA VAL A 4 -23.62 18.37 -12.78
C VAL A 4 -23.20 16.90 -12.79
N LEU A 5 -22.54 16.48 -13.87
CA LEU A 5 -21.75 15.25 -13.89
C LEU A 5 -20.56 15.48 -12.96
N ALA A 6 -20.76 15.33 -11.66
CA ALA A 6 -19.67 15.00 -10.76
C ALA A 6 -19.23 13.59 -11.16
N GLY A 7 -18.14 13.50 -11.93
CA GLY A 7 -17.47 12.22 -12.13
C GLY A 7 -17.19 11.64 -10.75
N CYS A 8 -17.86 10.54 -10.42
CA CYS A 8 -17.50 9.76 -9.25
C CYS A 8 -16.15 9.16 -9.62
N SER A 9 -15.04 9.65 -9.05
CA SER A 9 -13.85 8.81 -9.06
C SER A 9 -14.22 7.57 -8.26
N ASP A 10 -14.05 6.39 -8.85
CA ASP A 10 -14.35 5.13 -8.18
C ASP A 10 -13.22 4.83 -7.18
N THR A 11 -13.22 5.63 -6.11
CA THR A 11 -12.29 5.49 -5.00
C THR A 11 -12.87 4.51 -3.98
N VAL A 12 -12.24 3.36 -3.84
CA VAL A 12 -12.64 2.35 -2.86
C VAL A 12 -11.70 2.39 -1.67
N LYS A 13 -12.27 2.56 -0.48
CA LYS A 13 -11.52 2.54 0.78
C LYS A 13 -11.73 1.23 1.51
N HIS A 14 -10.66 0.66 2.01
CA HIS A 14 -10.71 -0.54 2.84
C HIS A 14 -9.95 -0.36 4.15
N HIS A 15 -10.43 -1.04 5.18
CA HIS A 15 -9.79 -1.14 6.48
C HIS A 15 -9.77 -2.60 6.92
N TYR A 16 -8.61 -3.07 7.38
CA TYR A 16 -8.44 -4.41 7.93
C TYR A 16 -7.64 -4.35 9.22
N ALA A 17 -8.07 -5.16 10.20
CA ALA A 17 -7.37 -5.23 11.47
C ALA A 17 -6.00 -5.90 11.33
N ASN A 18 -5.87 -6.87 10.42
CA ASN A 18 -4.67 -7.70 10.26
C ASN A 18 -4.48 -8.21 8.83
N PHE A 19 -3.27 -8.72 8.58
CA PHE A 19 -2.84 -9.31 7.31
C PHE A 19 -3.81 -10.39 6.78
N GLN A 20 -4.32 -11.28 7.65
CA GLN A 20 -5.17 -12.39 7.22
C GLN A 20 -6.49 -11.92 6.60
N GLN A 21 -7.10 -10.87 7.17
CA GLN A 21 -8.32 -10.30 6.60
C GLN A 21 -8.05 -9.65 5.23
N ALA A 22 -6.96 -8.90 5.08
CA ALA A 22 -6.57 -8.32 3.80
C ALA A 22 -6.22 -9.39 2.74
N GLN A 23 -5.64 -10.51 3.18
CA GLN A 23 -5.37 -11.65 2.30
C GLN A 23 -6.65 -12.34 1.84
N ALA A 24 -7.63 -12.53 2.73
CA ALA A 24 -8.92 -13.13 2.40
C ALA A 24 -9.72 -12.31 1.37
N ASP A 25 -9.53 -10.99 1.34
CA ASP A 25 -10.15 -10.08 0.36
C ASP A 25 -9.31 -9.92 -0.93
N HIS A 26 -8.29 -10.76 -1.10
CA HIS A 26 -7.44 -10.86 -2.30
C HIS A 26 -6.74 -9.55 -2.70
N LEU A 27 -6.42 -8.67 -1.74
CA LEU A 27 -5.82 -7.37 -2.05
C LEU A 27 -4.41 -7.46 -2.67
N PHE A 28 -3.67 -8.51 -2.31
CA PHE A 28 -2.34 -8.80 -2.87
C PHE A 28 -2.45 -9.28 -4.33
N GLU A 29 -3.41 -10.15 -4.62
CA GLU A 29 -3.68 -10.61 -6.00
C GLU A 29 -4.17 -9.46 -6.89
N LYS A 30 -4.96 -8.56 -6.30
CA LYS A 30 -5.37 -7.30 -6.94
C LYS A 30 -4.22 -6.29 -7.05
N GLY A 31 -3.01 -6.58 -6.58
CA GLY A 31 -1.85 -5.69 -6.65
C GLY A 31 -2.02 -4.37 -5.90
N TRP A 32 -3.03 -4.24 -5.04
CA TRP A 32 -3.28 -3.05 -4.25
C TRP A 32 -2.37 -3.00 -3.02
N LEU A 33 -2.06 -4.16 -2.44
CA LEU A 33 -1.03 -4.30 -1.42
C LEU A 33 0.23 -4.96 -1.97
N PRO A 34 1.42 -4.55 -1.50
CA PRO A 34 2.67 -5.18 -1.88
C PRO A 34 2.76 -6.60 -1.30
N PRO A 35 3.23 -7.61 -2.05
CA PRO A 35 3.26 -9.00 -1.58
C PRO A 35 4.32 -9.30 -0.51
N ILE A 36 5.21 -8.34 -0.23
CA ILE A 36 6.30 -8.45 0.75
C ILE A 36 5.88 -8.05 2.17
N LEU A 37 4.60 -7.73 2.41
CA LEU A 37 4.15 -7.38 3.76
C LEU A 37 4.31 -8.56 4.72
N PRO A 38 4.94 -8.38 5.89
CA PRO A 38 5.10 -9.44 6.86
C PRO A 38 3.75 -9.83 7.47
N SER A 39 3.63 -11.08 7.92
CA SER A 39 2.40 -11.57 8.56
C SER A 39 2.02 -10.83 9.85
N SER A 40 2.98 -10.15 10.50
CA SER A 40 2.74 -9.28 11.65
C SER A 40 1.98 -8.00 11.32
N THR A 41 1.69 -7.73 10.05
CA THR A 41 1.08 -6.46 9.61
C THR A 41 -0.33 -6.31 10.16
N THR A 42 -0.61 -5.15 10.73
CA THR A 42 -1.89 -4.77 11.33
C THR A 42 -2.32 -3.37 10.90
N GLN A 43 -3.56 -2.99 11.25
CA GLN A 43 -4.11 -1.66 11.01
C GLN A 43 -3.93 -1.20 9.55
N LEU A 44 -4.33 -2.07 8.61
CA LEU A 44 -4.21 -1.77 7.19
C LEU A 44 -5.34 -0.84 6.78
N GLU A 45 -4.97 0.29 6.20
CA GLU A 45 -5.88 1.26 5.60
C GLU A 45 -5.39 1.52 4.18
N LEU A 46 -6.27 1.38 3.19
CA LEU A 46 -5.91 1.67 1.81
C LEU A 46 -7.06 2.30 1.04
N ILE A 47 -6.67 3.12 0.07
CA ILE A 47 -7.51 3.86 -0.84
C ILE A 47 -7.05 3.49 -2.23
N ASN A 48 -7.95 2.90 -3.02
CA ASN A 48 -7.68 2.55 -4.41
C ASN A 48 -8.53 3.43 -5.31
N ASP A 49 -7.89 4.09 -6.26
CA ASP A 49 -8.56 4.79 -7.35
C ASP A 49 -8.57 3.84 -8.56
N LEU A 50 -9.77 3.34 -8.89
CA LEU A 50 -9.94 2.37 -9.97
C LEU A 50 -9.77 3.00 -11.36
N ASP A 51 -10.01 4.30 -11.50
CA ASP A 51 -9.88 5.02 -12.78
C ASP A 51 -8.41 5.24 -13.13
N SER A 52 -7.59 5.59 -12.14
CA SER A 52 -6.16 5.83 -12.33
C SER A 52 -5.28 4.62 -12.01
N ASN A 53 -5.88 3.51 -11.58
CA ASN A 53 -5.19 2.28 -11.15
C ASN A 53 -4.11 2.56 -10.08
N ARG A 54 -4.39 3.53 -9.20
CA ARG A 54 -3.49 3.95 -8.12
C ARG A 54 -3.96 3.39 -6.80
N SER A 55 -3.00 3.07 -5.94
CA SER A 55 -3.24 2.62 -4.58
C SER A 55 -2.35 3.39 -3.62
N GLU A 56 -2.91 3.85 -2.52
CA GLU A 56 -2.15 4.38 -1.41
C GLU A 56 -2.74 3.91 -0.09
N GLY A 57 -1.92 3.87 0.95
CA GLY A 57 -2.39 3.37 2.23
C GLY A 57 -1.34 3.43 3.32
N SER A 58 -1.68 2.85 4.46
CA SER A 58 -0.76 2.66 5.56
C SER A 58 -1.05 1.37 6.31
N PHE A 59 -0.05 0.89 7.02
CA PHE A 59 -0.13 -0.28 7.86
C PHE A 59 0.90 -0.18 8.99
N VAL A 60 0.77 -1.03 10.00
CA VAL A 60 1.70 -1.13 11.12
C VAL A 60 2.39 -2.49 11.08
N ILE A 61 3.72 -2.49 11.03
CA ILE A 61 4.57 -3.68 11.16
C ILE A 61 5.10 -3.76 12.60
N ALA A 62 5.09 -4.97 13.18
CA ALA A 62 5.68 -5.20 14.49
C ALA A 62 7.20 -4.95 14.45
N GLU A 63 7.77 -4.39 15.52
CA GLU A 63 9.19 -4.04 15.57
C GLU A 63 10.12 -5.22 15.27
N THR A 64 9.72 -6.45 15.61
CA THR A 64 10.48 -7.68 15.35
C THR A 64 10.66 -7.98 13.86
N ASP A 65 9.69 -7.58 13.04
CA ASP A 65 9.63 -7.92 11.61
C ASP A 65 10.01 -6.70 10.74
N LEU A 66 10.06 -5.51 11.34
CA LEU A 66 10.35 -4.26 10.64
C LEU A 66 11.71 -4.29 9.96
N MET A 67 12.75 -4.77 10.64
CA MET A 67 14.10 -4.80 10.08
C MET A 67 14.17 -5.76 8.88
N SER A 68 13.58 -6.95 9.00
CA SER A 68 13.50 -7.91 7.90
C SER A 68 12.67 -7.39 6.73
N PHE A 69 11.63 -6.59 6.97
CA PHE A 69 10.89 -5.91 5.91
C PHE A 69 11.76 -4.87 5.20
N LEU A 70 12.50 -4.02 5.94
CA LEU A 70 13.38 -3.00 5.36
C LEU A 70 14.53 -3.59 4.55
N ASP A 71 15.04 -4.77 4.92
CA ASP A 71 16.09 -5.49 4.18
C ASP A 71 15.67 -5.90 2.75
N LEU A 72 14.36 -5.94 2.48
CA LEU A 72 13.80 -6.24 1.15
C LEU A 72 13.67 -5.00 0.25
N LEU A 73 13.96 -3.80 0.79
CA LEU A 73 13.70 -2.53 0.12
C LEU A 73 14.98 -1.83 -0.33
N GLU A 74 14.87 -1.04 -1.37
CA GLU A 74 15.91 -0.12 -1.82
C GLU A 74 15.75 1.23 -1.09
N ALA A 75 16.81 1.72 -0.46
CA ALA A 75 16.80 3.09 0.09
C ALA A 75 16.68 4.12 -1.04
N THR A 76 15.97 5.22 -0.77
CA THR A 76 15.89 6.37 -1.68
C THR A 76 16.76 7.53 -1.18
N GLU A 77 16.81 8.63 -1.93
CA GLU A 77 17.48 9.88 -1.51
C GLU A 77 16.88 10.46 -0.21
N SER A 78 15.62 10.13 0.09
CA SER A 78 14.93 10.55 1.31
C SER A 78 15.18 9.51 2.42
N ALA A 79 15.71 9.96 3.56
CA ALA A 79 16.19 9.09 4.64
C ALA A 79 15.15 8.12 5.24
N ASN A 80 13.85 8.42 5.11
CA ASN A 80 12.77 7.58 5.61
C ASN A 80 11.90 6.99 4.49
N GLN A 81 12.34 7.08 3.24
CA GLN A 81 11.62 6.50 2.12
C GLN A 81 12.40 5.38 1.49
N TYR A 82 11.65 4.34 1.14
CA TYR A 82 12.15 3.11 0.59
C TYR A 82 11.33 2.74 -0.64
N ARG A 83 11.97 2.04 -1.56
CA ARG A 83 11.40 1.63 -2.83
C ARG A 83 11.37 0.12 -2.90
N PHE A 84 10.25 -0.40 -3.40
CA PHE A 84 10.14 -1.78 -3.82
C PHE A 84 9.55 -1.82 -5.22
N GLN A 85 10.14 -2.65 -6.07
CA GLN A 85 9.62 -2.90 -7.41
C GLN A 85 9.40 -4.38 -7.59
N LEU A 86 8.24 -4.71 -8.14
CA LEU A 86 7.91 -6.05 -8.63
C LEU A 86 7.21 -5.89 -9.97
N ASP A 87 7.78 -6.49 -11.01
CA ASP A 87 7.36 -6.31 -12.40
C ASP A 87 7.28 -4.81 -12.75
N GLU A 88 6.12 -4.33 -13.19
CA GLU A 88 5.86 -2.92 -13.54
C GLU A 88 5.31 -2.12 -12.35
N SER A 89 5.13 -2.77 -11.19
CA SER A 89 4.59 -2.14 -9.99
C SER A 89 5.70 -1.54 -9.13
N VAL A 90 5.55 -0.27 -8.77
CA VAL A 90 6.52 0.45 -7.93
C VAL A 90 5.82 1.02 -6.70
N TRP A 91 6.20 0.50 -5.54
CA TRP A 91 5.76 1.00 -4.23
C TRP A 91 6.84 1.89 -3.64
N ILE A 92 6.43 3.09 -3.23
CA ILE A 92 7.24 3.98 -2.40
C ILE A 92 6.69 3.92 -0.99
N PHE A 93 7.49 3.39 -0.07
CA PHE A 93 7.18 3.33 1.35
C PHE A 93 7.77 4.54 2.06
N THR A 94 7.02 5.11 3.00
CA THR A 94 7.52 6.11 3.93
C THR A 94 7.40 5.55 5.35
N LEU A 95 8.54 5.36 6.00
CA LEU A 95 8.59 4.91 7.39
C LEU A 95 8.24 6.07 8.32
N GLU A 96 7.28 5.81 9.20
CA GLU A 96 6.85 6.72 10.25
C GLU A 96 7.28 6.18 11.63
N ARG A 97 6.67 6.70 12.70
CA ARG A 97 6.97 6.25 14.06
C ARG A 97 6.23 4.95 14.39
N GLN A 98 6.77 4.18 15.35
CA GLN A 98 6.13 2.99 15.93
C GLN A 98 5.76 1.90 14.90
N GLY A 99 6.63 1.69 13.91
CA GLY A 99 6.42 0.67 12.87
C GLY A 99 5.29 0.98 11.88
N LYS A 100 4.68 2.17 11.95
CA LYS A 100 3.75 2.63 10.93
C LYS A 100 4.51 2.94 9.64
N VAL A 101 3.96 2.47 8.53
CA VAL A 101 4.48 2.67 7.19
C VAL A 101 3.33 3.11 6.31
N SER A 102 3.51 4.21 5.59
CA SER A 102 2.61 4.61 4.50
C SER A 102 3.22 4.19 3.16
N TYR A 103 2.38 3.96 2.16
CA TYR A 103 2.84 3.60 0.82
C TYR A 103 2.04 4.30 -0.27
N GLN A 104 2.68 4.47 -1.43
CA GLN A 104 2.05 4.85 -2.68
C GLN A 104 2.50 3.92 -3.80
N LEU A 105 1.53 3.42 -4.57
CA LEU A 105 1.74 2.69 -5.82
C LEU A 105 1.75 3.70 -6.98
N THR A 106 2.85 3.78 -7.71
CA THR A 106 3.08 4.83 -8.73
C THR A 106 3.02 4.35 -10.18
N SER A 107 3.16 3.05 -10.41
CA SER A 107 3.10 2.39 -11.71
C SER A 107 2.48 1.02 -11.51
N ARG A 108 1.74 0.53 -12.50
CA ARG A 108 1.20 -0.83 -12.57
C ARG A 108 1.20 -1.22 -14.04
N ALA A 109 1.40 -2.50 -14.35
CA ALA A 109 1.41 -2.93 -15.75
C ALA A 109 0.10 -2.60 -16.45
N GLU A 110 0.22 -2.01 -17.65
CA GLU A 110 -0.89 -1.75 -18.57
C GLU A 110 -1.52 -3.04 -19.08
#